data_AF-A0AA86N0G9-F1
#
_entry.id   AF-A0AA86N0G9-F1
#
_cell.length_a   1.000
_cell.length_b   1.000
_cell.length_c   1.000
_cell.angle_alpha   90.00
_cell.angle_beta   90.00
_cell.angle_gamma   90.00
#
_symmetry.space_group_name_H-M   'P 1'
#
loop_
_entity.id
_entity.type
_entity.pdbx_description
1 polymer ?
#
loop_
_entity_poly.entity_id
_entity_poly.type
_entity_poly.pdbx_seq_one_letter_code
_entity_poly.pdbx_strand_id
1 'polypeptide(L)'
;MLPTWLLMVRAILYPCDFFYWWMNSTRGYQVGTDTWIIEGVRYSGRALKELANAQGETYRITRSGECVTLTRVKDGVDRLSSHTRRK
;
A
#
# COMPACT_ATOMS: atom_id res chain seq x y z
N MET A 1 -5.29 7.97 24.61
CA MET A 1 -3.88 8.43 24.59
C MET A 1 -3.13 7.66 25.66
N LEU A 2 -2.02 6.99 25.32
CA LEU A 2 -1.18 6.36 26.34
C LEU A 2 -0.38 7.42 27.12
N PRO A 3 -0.15 7.24 28.43
CA PRO A 3 0.71 8.11 29.22
C PRO A 3 2.16 8.11 28.69
N THR A 4 2.81 9.27 28.68
CA THR A 4 4.16 9.46 28.12
C THR A 4 5.22 8.59 28.83
N TRP A 5 5.05 8.34 30.13
CA TRP A 5 5.97 7.51 30.89
C TRP A 5 5.96 6.03 30.44
N LEU A 6 4.79 5.50 30.05
CA LEU A 6 4.66 4.14 29.51
C LEU A 6 5.37 3.98 28.16
N LEU A 7 5.39 5.04 27.34
CA LEU A 7 6.15 5.05 26.09
C LEU A 7 7.66 4.98 26.35
N MET A 8 8.15 5.71 27.36
CA MET A 8 9.57 5.70 27.74
C MET A 8 9.99 4.33 28.28
N VAL A 9 9.18 3.71 29.16
CA VAL A 9 9.42 2.37 29.68
C VAL A 9 9.48 1.35 28.53
N ARG A 10 8.54 1.40 27.59
CA ARG A 10 8.53 0.52 26.41
C ARG A 10 9.76 0.72 25.52
N ALA A 11 10.21 1.96 25.32
CA ALA A 11 11.39 2.27 24.52
C ALA A 11 12.68 1.72 25.13
N ILE A 12 12.77 1.68 26.47
CA ILE A 12 13.95 1.15 27.18
C ILE A 12 13.93 -0.38 27.21
N LEU A 13 12.79 -1.00 27.54
CA LEU A 13 12.68 -2.46 27.66
C LEU A 13 12.66 -3.18 26.31
N TYR A 14 12.01 -2.60 25.31
CA TYR A 14 11.82 -3.21 23.99
C TYR A 14 12.08 -2.19 22.88
N PRO A 15 13.35 -1.76 22.70
CA PRO A 15 13.70 -0.70 21.76
C PRO A 15 13.27 -1.04 20.33
N CYS A 16 13.51 -2.27 19.87
CA CYS A 16 13.10 -2.70 18.53
C CYS A 16 11.58 -2.62 18.33
N ASP A 17 10.78 -3.18 19.23
CA ASP A 17 9.31 -3.14 19.13
C ASP A 17 8.77 -1.71 19.22
N PHE A 18 9.42 -0.85 20.01
CA PHE A 18 9.05 0.55 20.08
C PHE A 18 9.30 1.26 18.76
N PHE A 19 10.46 1.07 18.13
CA PHE A 19 10.75 1.62 16.80
C PHE A 19 9.82 1.07 15.73
N TYR A 20 9.50 -0.23 15.75
CA TYR A 20 8.52 -0.82 14.85
C TYR A 20 7.14 -0.18 15.00
N TRP A 21 6.65 -0.05 16.24
CA TRP A 21 5.36 0.57 16.51
C TRP A 21 5.32 2.05 16.11
N TRP A 22 6.37 2.80 16.42
CA TRP A 22 6.48 4.21 16.05
C TRP A 22 6.46 4.37 14.53
N MET A 23 7.26 3.58 13.82
CA MET A 23 7.34 3.64 12.36
C MET A 23 6.01 3.30 11.70
N ASN A 24 5.32 2.27 12.20
CA ASN A 24 3.98 1.90 11.74
C ASN A 24 2.96 3.02 11.99
N SER A 25 2.99 3.63 13.18
CA SER A 25 2.04 4.69 13.57
C SER A 25 2.25 6.01 12.81
N THR A 26 3.49 6.32 12.42
CA THR A 26 3.83 7.59 11.74
C THR A 26 3.80 7.51 10.23
N ARG A 27 4.12 6.36 9.64
CA ARG A 27 4.27 6.21 8.18
C ARG A 27 3.18 5.36 7.53
N GLY A 28 2.30 4.74 8.33
CA GLY A 28 1.33 3.77 7.82
C GLY A 28 1.99 2.51 7.24
N TYR A 29 3.30 2.32 7.46
CA TYR A 29 4.08 1.22 6.89
C TYR A 29 4.11 0.04 7.86
N GLN A 30 3.50 -1.07 7.44
CA GLN A 30 3.59 -2.36 8.11
C GLN A 30 4.81 -3.12 7.60
N VAL A 31 5.89 -3.09 8.39
CA VAL A 31 7.16 -3.74 8.03
C VAL A 31 7.02 -5.25 7.87
N GLY A 32 6.22 -5.91 8.70
CA GLY A 32 6.05 -7.37 8.67
C GLY A 32 5.42 -7.91 7.38
N THR A 33 4.68 -7.07 6.66
CA THR A 33 4.00 -7.46 5.41
C THR A 33 4.48 -6.66 4.19
N ASP A 34 5.46 -5.77 4.38
CA ASP A 34 5.92 -4.80 3.36
C ASP A 34 4.76 -4.04 2.67
N THR A 35 3.79 -3.62 3.48
CA THR A 35 2.58 -2.91 3.00
C THR A 35 2.47 -1.52 3.60
N TRP A 36 2.03 -0.57 2.78
CA TRP A 36 1.74 0.80 3.15
C TRP A 36 0.23 0.99 3.22
N ILE A 37 -0.25 1.61 4.30
CA ILE A 37 -1.66 1.98 4.47
C ILE A 37 -1.78 3.47 4.21
N ILE A 38 -2.38 3.83 3.09
CA ILE A 38 -2.61 5.23 2.69
C ILE A 38 -4.14 5.39 2.59
N GLU A 39 -4.72 6.28 3.39
CA GLU A 39 -6.18 6.52 3.43
C GLU A 39 -7.04 5.26 3.66
N GLY A 40 -6.54 4.30 4.44
CA GLY A 40 -7.24 3.03 4.70
C GLY A 40 -7.12 2.00 3.57
N VAL A 41 -6.32 2.28 2.54
CA VAL A 41 -6.04 1.38 1.43
C VAL A 41 -4.64 0.79 1.59
N ARG A 42 -4.51 -0.54 1.51
CA ARG A 42 -3.21 -1.22 1.62
C ARG A 42 -2.56 -1.33 0.24
N TYR A 43 -1.39 -0.75 0.10
CA TYR A 43 -0.52 -0.81 -1.06
C TYR A 43 0.70 -1.68 -0.75
N SER A 44 1.09 -2.55 -1.67
CA SER A 44 2.40 -3.21 -1.57
C SER A 44 3.52 -2.26 -1.99
N GLY A 45 4.75 -2.49 -1.50
CA GLY A 45 5.93 -1.75 -1.96
C GLY A 45 6.11 -1.79 -3.49
N ARG A 46 5.77 -2.92 -4.12
CA ARG A 46 5.77 -3.07 -5.59
C ARG A 46 4.75 -2.14 -6.26
N ALA A 47 3.52 -2.08 -5.74
CA ALA A 47 2.50 -1.18 -6.28
C ALA A 47 2.93 0.29 -6.17
N LEU A 48 3.51 0.70 -5.05
CA LEU A 48 4.03 2.06 -4.90
C LEU A 48 5.19 2.36 -5.85
N LYS A 49 6.09 1.39 -6.08
CA LYS A 49 7.16 1.53 -7.07
C LYS A 49 6.61 1.69 -8.49
N GLU A 50 5.60 0.90 -8.85
CA GLU A 50 4.95 1.02 -10.16
C GLU A 50 4.22 2.37 -10.31
N LEU A 51 3.57 2.85 -9.24
CA LEU A 51 2.94 4.16 -9.19
C LEU A 51 3.97 5.31 -9.32
N ALA A 52 5.11 5.22 -8.63
CA ALA A 52 6.16 6.23 -8.70
C ALA A 52 6.81 6.31 -10.08
N ASN A 53 6.85 5.19 -10.81
CA ASN A 53 7.34 5.13 -12.19
C ASN A 53 6.28 5.51 -13.23
N ALA A 54 5.02 5.73 -12.83
CA ALA A 54 3.92 6.10 -13.71
C ALA A 54 4.04 7.58 -14.14
N GLN A 55 4.91 7.86 -15.12
CA GLN A 55 4.95 9.17 -15.76
C GLN A 55 3.92 9.24 -16.91
N GLY A 56 2.68 9.57 -16.58
CA GLY A 56 1.61 9.77 -17.57
C GLY A 56 0.94 8.50 -18.09
N GLU A 57 1.15 7.36 -17.43
CA GLU A 57 0.56 6.07 -17.79
C GLU A 57 -0.71 5.77 -16.98
N THR A 58 -1.74 5.23 -17.64
CA THR A 58 -2.99 4.83 -16.99
C THR A 58 -2.86 3.43 -16.38
N TYR A 59 -3.07 3.31 -15.07
CA TYR A 59 -3.08 2.03 -14.36
C TYR A 59 -4.50 1.66 -13.94
N ARG A 60 -4.89 0.40 -14.17
CA ARG A 60 -6.12 -0.17 -13.63
C ARG A 60 -5.86 -0.60 -12.20
N ILE A 61 -6.61 -0.01 -11.29
CA ILE A 61 -6.64 -0.37 -9.87
C ILE A 61 -7.60 -1.55 -9.72
N THR A 62 -7.08 -2.69 -9.27
CA THR A 62 -7.90 -3.84 -8.87
C THR A 62 -7.79 -4.00 -7.36
N ARG A 63 -8.91 -4.04 -6.67
CA ARG A 63 -8.97 -4.25 -5.22
C ARG A 63 -9.28 -5.73 -4.96
N SER A 64 -8.31 -6.45 -4.41
CA SER A 64 -8.48 -7.84 -3.98
C SER A 64 -8.46 -7.89 -2.46
N GLY A 65 -9.65 -7.84 -1.85
CA GLY A 65 -9.81 -7.74 -0.39
C GLY A 65 -9.36 -6.37 0.13
N GLU A 66 -8.40 -6.36 1.06
CA GLU A 66 -7.83 -5.13 1.61
C GLU A 66 -6.65 -4.57 0.80
N CYS A 67 -6.10 -5.35 -0.14
CA CYS A 67 -4.91 -4.98 -0.90
C CYS A 67 -5.28 -4.46 -2.30
N VAL A 68 -4.60 -3.39 -2.70
CA VAL A 68 -4.67 -2.83 -4.05
C VAL A 68 -3.51 -3.32 -4.88
N THR A 69 -3.84 -3.90 -6.03
CA THR A 69 -2.90 -4.25 -7.09
C THR A 69 -3.10 -3.32 -8.28
N LEU A 70 -1.98 -2.81 -8.81
CA LEU A 70 -1.95 -2.00 -10.01
C LEU A 70 -1.61 -2.88 -11.20
N THR A 71 -2.33 -2.68 -12.30
CA THR A 71 -2.00 -3.30 -13.59
C THR A 71 -1.96 -2.23 -14.65
N ARG A 72 -0.85 -2.13 -15.37
CA ARG A 72 -0.68 -1.12 -16.43
C ARG A 72 -1.69 -1.37 -17.55
N VAL A 73 -2.49 -0.37 -17.88
CA VAL A 73 -3.36 -0.41 -19.07
C VAL A 73 -2.51 0.05 -20.24
N LYS A 74 -2.16 -0.88 -21.15
CA LYS A 74 -1.61 -0.50 -22.45
C LYS A 74 -2.77 0.00 -23.30
N ASP A 75 -2.78 1.30 -23.61
CA ASP A 75 -3.69 1.90 -24.59
C ASP A 75 -3.47 1.23 -25.95
N GLY A 76 -4.23 0.16 -26.20
CA GLY A 76 -4.08 -0.67 -27.39
C GLY A 76 -4.75 -2.05 -27.30
N VAL A 77 -5.02 -2.58 -26.10
CA VAL A 77 -5.61 -3.94 -25.96
C VAL A 77 -7.08 -3.93 -25.51
N ASP A 78 -7.53 -2.91 -24.77
CA ASP A 78 -8.93 -2.87 -24.25
C ASP A 78 -9.99 -2.47 -25.30
N ARG A 79 -9.60 -1.98 -26.49
CA ARG A 79 -10.57 -1.66 -27.56
C ARG A 79 -11.06 -2.88 -28.34
N LEU A 80 -10.41 -4.05 -28.21
CA LEU A 80 -10.76 -5.25 -28.97
C LEU A 80 -11.65 -6.24 -28.19
N SER A 81 -11.76 -6.09 -26.87
CA SER A 81 -12.55 -7.01 -26.03
C SER A 81 -14.03 -6.62 -25.88
N SER A 82 -14.41 -5.38 -26.25
CA SER A 82 -15.77 -4.87 -26.10
C SER A 82 -16.66 -5.05 -27.34
N HIS A 83 -16.14 -5.59 -28.45
CA HIS A 83 -16.90 -5.73 -29.70
C HIS A 83 -17.50 -7.12 -29.97
N THR A 84 -17.18 -8.13 -29.16
CA THR A 84 -17.68 -9.51 -29.40
C THR A 84 -18.54 -10.01 -28.25
N ARG A 85 -19.71 -9.39 -28.06
CA ARG A 85 -20.87 -10.04 -27.43
C ARG A 85 -22.18 -9.43 -27.92
N ARG A 86 -22.47 -9.69 -29.20
CA ARG A 86 -23.85 -9.79 -29.70
C ARG A 86 -24.02 -11.17 -30.32
N LYS A 87 -24.76 -12.03 -29.63
CA LYS A 87 -25.73 -12.97 -30.17
C LYS A 87 -26.62 -13.42 -29.02
#